data_AF-A0A932VT24-F1
#
_entry.id   AF-A0A932VT24-F1
#
_cell.length_a   1.000
_cell.length_b   1.000
_cell.length_c   1.000
_cell.angle_alpha   90.00
_cell.angle_beta   90.00
_cell.angle_gamma   90.00
#
_symmetry.space_group_name_H-M   'P 1'
#
loop_
_entity.id
_entity.type
_entity.pdbx_description
1 polymer ?
#
loop_
_entity_poly.entity_id
_entity_poly.type
_entity_poly.pdbx_seq_one_letter_code
_entity_poly.pdbx_strand_id
1 'polypeptide(L)'
;MNLKELFKKIKTRVSLYILAGIIAALLIFRAGMSVGFHQASFSYHFGDRYYQSFGRMRGGNFRGLGEEFGDTYGTSGKIIKITLPKIIIESQDNSEKVVTVEDSTTTSTIIRSQRDSIKSSDLRVGDNIIVLGSPDDNAEINARLIRVIPTR
;
A
#
# COMPACT_ATOMS: atom_id res chain seq x y z
N MET A 1 2.85 11.00 -72.67
CA MET A 1 3.08 10.62 -71.25
C MET A 1 2.34 9.32 -70.97
N ASN A 2 3.01 8.30 -70.45
CA ASN A 2 2.53 6.91 -70.46
C ASN A 2 1.54 6.65 -69.30
N LEU A 3 0.26 6.37 -69.58
CA LEU A 3 -0.80 6.24 -68.54
C LEU A 3 -0.45 5.21 -67.46
N LYS A 4 0.24 4.12 -67.83
CA LYS A 4 0.64 3.05 -66.90
C LYS A 4 1.58 3.54 -65.79
N GLU A 5 2.43 4.51 -66.07
CA GLU A 5 3.36 5.06 -65.08
C GLU A 5 2.67 5.99 -64.08
N LEU A 6 1.64 6.72 -64.52
CA LEU A 6 0.84 7.59 -63.65
C LEU A 6 0.04 6.76 -62.63
N PHE A 7 -0.59 5.66 -63.06
CA PHE A 7 -1.30 4.76 -62.14
C PHE A 7 -0.36 4.06 -61.14
N LYS A 8 0.84 3.66 -61.58
CA LYS A 8 1.84 3.04 -60.69
C LYS A 8 2.31 4.02 -59.61
N LYS A 9 2.55 5.29 -59.97
CA LYS A 9 2.96 6.36 -59.05
C LYS A 9 1.87 6.76 -58.05
N ILE A 10 0.60 6.70 -58.45
CA ILE A 10 -0.53 6.94 -57.55
C ILE A 10 -0.64 5.80 -56.53
N LYS A 11 -0.56 4.53 -56.97
CA LYS A 11 -0.63 3.37 -56.06
C LYS A 11 0.51 3.33 -55.04
N THR A 12 1.74 3.68 -55.43
CA THR A 12 2.87 3.73 -54.49
C THR A 12 2.72 4.84 -53.45
N ARG A 13 2.23 6.03 -53.85
CA ARG A 13 1.94 7.12 -52.90
C ARG A 13 0.84 6.74 -51.92
N VAL A 14 -0.26 6.15 -52.41
CA VAL A 14 -1.36 5.70 -51.54
C VAL A 14 -0.88 4.63 -50.55
N SER A 15 -0.08 3.66 -51.01
CA SER A 15 0.53 2.66 -50.14
C SER A 15 1.44 3.27 -49.06
N LEU A 16 2.17 4.34 -49.39
CA LEU A 16 3.04 5.03 -48.45
C LEU A 16 2.23 5.72 -47.35
N TYR A 17 1.11 6.38 -47.70
CA TYR A 17 0.22 7.03 -46.73
C TYR A 17 -0.49 6.02 -45.82
N ILE A 18 -0.91 4.88 -46.36
CA ILE A 18 -1.49 3.79 -45.57
C ILE A 18 -0.47 3.27 -44.55
N LEU A 19 0.77 3.03 -44.98
CA LEU A 19 1.83 2.58 -44.10
C LEU A 19 2.15 3.59 -42.99
N ALA A 20 2.24 4.88 -43.34
CA ALA A 20 2.43 5.95 -42.36
C ALA A 20 1.27 6.04 -41.35
N GLY A 21 0.03 5.86 -41.81
CA GLY A 21 -1.15 5.82 -40.95
C GLY A 21 -1.12 4.66 -39.96
N ILE A 22 -0.72 3.46 -40.41
CA ILE A 22 -0.56 2.29 -39.53
C ILE A 22 0.51 2.54 -38.47
N ILE A 23 1.66 3.12 -38.85
CA ILE A 23 2.73 3.45 -37.90
C ILE A 23 2.24 4.46 -36.87
N ALA A 24 1.53 5.51 -37.30
CA ALA A 24 0.96 6.50 -36.39
C ALA A 24 -0.06 5.86 -35.42
N ALA A 25 -0.93 4.97 -35.90
CA ALA A 25 -1.88 4.24 -35.06
C ALA A 25 -1.18 3.36 -34.02
N LEU A 26 -0.11 2.65 -34.41
CA LEU A 26 0.69 1.82 -33.49
C LEU A 26 1.41 2.67 -32.43
N LEU A 27 1.89 3.87 -32.78
CA LEU A 27 2.52 4.78 -31.83
C LEU A 27 1.51 5.31 -30.80
N ILE A 28 0.31 5.71 -31.25
CA ILE A 28 -0.78 6.15 -30.36
C ILE A 28 -1.21 5.01 -29.44
N PHE A 29 -1.37 3.80 -29.97
CA PHE A 29 -1.71 2.61 -29.18
C PHE A 29 -0.64 2.31 -28.13
N ARG A 30 0.65 2.36 -28.51
CA ARG A 30 1.77 2.15 -27.58
C ARG A 30 1.83 3.21 -26.48
N ALA A 31 1.60 4.47 -26.82
CA ALA A 31 1.53 5.56 -25.85
C ALA A 31 0.36 5.38 -24.88
N GLY A 32 -0.83 5.03 -25.40
CA GLY A 32 -2.01 4.74 -24.59
C GLY A 32 -1.80 3.56 -23.64
N MET A 33 -1.19 2.47 -24.13
CA MET A 33 -0.81 1.34 -23.27
C MET A 33 0.20 1.75 -22.21
N SER A 34 1.21 2.57 -22.53
CA SER A 34 2.21 3.02 -21.54
C SER A 34 1.59 3.84 -20.40
N VAL A 35 0.63 4.71 -20.72
CA VAL A 35 -0.12 5.49 -19.71
C VAL A 35 -1.02 4.55 -18.90
N GLY A 36 -1.68 3.60 -19.56
CA GLY A 36 -2.52 2.59 -18.91
C GLY A 36 -1.74 1.64 -17.99
N PHE A 37 -0.55 1.19 -18.38
CA PHE A 37 0.32 0.35 -17.55
C PHE A 37 0.80 1.09 -16.31
N HIS A 38 1.06 2.40 -16.41
CA HIS A 38 1.39 3.23 -15.24
C HIS A 38 0.21 3.34 -14.26
N GLN A 39 -1.03 3.36 -14.77
CA GLN A 39 -2.23 3.38 -13.95
C GLN A 39 -2.59 1.99 -13.38
N ALA A 40 -2.29 0.92 -14.14
CA ALA A 40 -2.54 -0.46 -13.74
C ALA A 40 -1.53 -0.96 -12.70
N SER A 41 -0.27 -0.52 -12.72
CA SER A 41 0.67 -0.84 -11.63
C SER A 41 0.25 -0.21 -10.30
N PHE A 42 -0.38 0.96 -10.35
CA PHE A 42 -1.04 1.54 -9.17
C PHE A 42 -2.26 0.73 -8.75
N SER A 43 -3.14 0.31 -9.68
CA SER A 43 -4.33 -0.48 -9.31
C SER A 43 -4.03 -1.90 -8.85
N TYR A 44 -2.94 -2.53 -9.30
CA TYR A 44 -2.56 -3.89 -8.90
C TYR A 44 -1.97 -3.92 -7.49
N HIS A 45 -1.12 -2.93 -7.14
CA HIS A 45 -0.61 -2.79 -5.77
C HIS A 45 -1.68 -2.31 -4.79
N PHE A 46 -2.67 -1.53 -5.26
CA PHE A 46 -3.84 -1.18 -4.44
C PHE A 46 -4.83 -2.35 -4.32
N GLY A 47 -5.16 -3.08 -5.38
CA GLY A 47 -6.23 -4.09 -5.42
C GLY A 47 -5.94 -5.33 -4.58
N ASP A 48 -4.74 -5.93 -4.72
CA ASP A 48 -4.39 -7.15 -3.99
C ASP A 48 -4.20 -6.92 -2.49
N ARG A 49 -3.71 -5.74 -2.09
CA ARG A 49 -3.56 -5.36 -0.68
C ARG A 49 -4.83 -4.78 -0.07
N TYR A 50 -5.70 -4.15 -0.87
CA TYR A 50 -7.01 -3.66 -0.41
C TYR A 50 -7.98 -4.82 -0.15
N TYR A 51 -8.02 -5.85 -1.00
CA TYR A 51 -8.90 -7.00 -0.75
C TYR A 51 -8.46 -7.88 0.43
N GLN A 52 -7.15 -7.89 0.76
CA GLN A 52 -6.64 -8.55 1.97
C GLN A 52 -6.89 -7.74 3.24
N SER A 53 -6.84 -6.40 3.18
CA SER A 53 -7.09 -5.52 4.33
C SER A 53 -8.56 -5.08 4.52
N PHE A 54 -9.42 -5.22 3.51
CA PHE A 54 -10.83 -4.77 3.51
C PHE A 54 -11.83 -5.90 3.17
N GLY A 55 -11.39 -7.16 3.18
CA GLY A 55 -12.23 -8.33 2.91
C GLY A 55 -13.13 -8.71 4.08
N ARG A 56 -14.44 -8.41 3.96
CA ARG A 56 -15.59 -8.85 4.79
C ARG A 56 -15.83 -8.06 6.09
N MET A 57 -16.45 -6.88 5.96
CA MET A 57 -17.33 -6.37 7.01
C MET A 57 -18.50 -7.35 7.23
N ARG A 58 -18.39 -8.20 8.27
CA ARG A 58 -19.49 -8.98 8.82
C ARG A 58 -19.90 -8.28 10.11
N GLY A 59 -21.15 -7.83 10.14
CA GLY A 59 -21.59 -6.74 11.00
C GLY A 59 -21.50 -6.97 12.51
N GLY A 60 -21.58 -5.85 13.24
CA GLY A 60 -21.77 -5.85 14.68
C GLY A 60 -21.39 -4.51 15.30
N ASN A 61 -22.41 -3.74 15.69
CA ASN A 61 -22.36 -2.60 16.59
C ASN A 61 -21.10 -2.47 17.47
N PHE A 62 -20.18 -1.55 17.17
CA PHE A 62 -19.35 -0.93 18.21
C PHE A 62 -19.13 0.57 17.97
N ARG A 63 -19.35 1.30 19.06
CA ARG A 63 -19.32 2.76 19.19
C ARG A 63 -17.96 3.34 18.76
N GLY A 64 -18.01 4.14 17.70
CA GLY A 64 -17.22 5.36 17.44
C GLY A 64 -15.79 5.42 17.95
N LEU A 65 -14.85 5.52 16.99
CA LEU A 65 -13.41 5.85 17.13
C LEU A 65 -12.41 4.67 17.13
N GLY A 66 -12.71 3.55 16.46
CA GLY A 66 -11.75 2.44 16.36
C GLY A 66 -11.70 1.65 15.05
N GLU A 67 -12.74 1.70 14.21
CA GLU A 67 -12.91 0.71 13.12
C GLU A 67 -12.87 1.28 11.68
N GLU A 68 -12.90 2.60 11.49
CA GLU A 68 -12.92 3.21 10.13
C GLU A 68 -11.55 3.68 9.63
N PHE A 69 -10.53 3.69 10.48
CA PHE A 69 -9.15 3.83 10.03
C PHE A 69 -8.60 2.43 9.82
N GLY A 70 -8.85 1.86 8.64
CA GLY A 70 -8.21 0.62 8.22
C GLY A 70 -6.70 0.69 8.51
N ASP A 71 -6.12 -0.45 8.86
CA ASP A 71 -4.76 -0.65 9.37
C ASP A 71 -3.61 -0.15 8.44
N THR A 72 -3.92 0.64 7.43
CA THR A 72 -3.01 1.31 6.50
C THR A 72 -2.05 2.28 7.20
N TYR A 73 -2.39 2.81 8.38
CA TYR A 73 -1.56 3.75 9.14
C TYR A 73 -1.40 3.39 10.62
N GLY A 74 -1.69 2.14 10.99
CA GLY A 74 -1.69 1.72 12.38
C GLY A 74 -2.28 0.34 12.56
N THR A 75 -2.21 -0.20 13.76
CA THR A 75 -2.80 -1.50 14.10
C THR A 75 -3.06 -1.56 15.59
N SER A 76 -4.03 -2.36 16.01
CA SER A 76 -4.32 -2.58 17.42
C SER A 76 -4.35 -4.08 17.72
N GLY A 77 -3.84 -4.47 18.88
CA GLY A 77 -3.67 -5.87 19.18
C GLY A 77 -2.90 -6.14 20.45
N LYS A 78 -2.67 -7.43 20.70
CA LYS A 78 -1.92 -7.91 21.86
C LYS A 78 -0.49 -8.23 21.46
N ILE A 79 0.49 -7.81 22.26
CA ILE A 79 1.87 -8.19 22.04
C ILE A 79 2.03 -9.68 22.32
N ILE A 80 2.41 -10.46 21.30
CA ILE A 80 2.66 -11.91 21.45
C ILE A 80 4.15 -12.23 21.52
N LYS A 81 5.01 -11.36 20.98
CA LYS A 81 6.46 -11.51 21.04
C LYS A 81 7.17 -10.16 20.99
N ILE A 82 8.25 -10.03 21.76
CA ILE A 82 9.14 -8.87 21.73
C ILE A 82 10.52 -9.32 21.31
N THR A 83 11.08 -8.71 20.26
CA THR A 83 12.45 -8.93 19.77
C THR A 83 12.96 -7.60 19.22
N LEU A 84 13.30 -6.69 20.13
CA LEU A 84 13.65 -5.30 19.79
C LEU A 84 14.73 -5.26 18.68
N PRO A 85 14.59 -4.36 17.68
CA PRO A 85 13.59 -3.28 17.60
C PRO A 85 12.20 -3.73 17.12
N LYS A 86 11.98 -5.02 16.84
CA LYS A 86 10.71 -5.54 16.32
C LYS A 86 9.82 -6.10 17.43
N ILE A 87 8.54 -5.84 17.35
CA ILE A 87 7.51 -6.46 18.18
C ILE A 87 6.49 -7.13 17.27
N ILE A 88 6.00 -8.29 17.68
CA ILE A 88 4.95 -9.01 16.97
C ILE A 88 3.68 -8.87 17.78
N ILE A 89 2.62 -8.43 17.12
CA ILE A 89 1.31 -8.28 17.69
C ILE A 89 0.32 -9.21 17.01
N GLU A 90 -0.60 -9.76 17.79
CA GLU A 90 -1.82 -10.39 17.31
C GLU A 90 -2.89 -9.31 17.18
N SER A 91 -3.27 -9.01 15.95
CA SER A 91 -4.30 -8.04 15.60
C SER A 91 -5.70 -8.62 15.84
N GLN A 92 -6.73 -7.77 15.87
CA GLN A 92 -8.12 -8.18 16.13
C GLN A 92 -8.68 -9.19 15.12
N ASP A 93 -8.12 -9.21 13.91
CA ASP A 93 -8.42 -10.18 12.85
C ASP A 93 -7.72 -11.53 13.03
N ASN A 94 -7.02 -11.74 14.17
CA ASN A 94 -6.15 -12.89 14.46
C ASN A 94 -4.97 -13.02 13.48
N SER A 95 -4.61 -11.95 12.77
CA SER A 95 -3.39 -11.90 11.98
C SER A 95 -2.20 -11.47 12.85
N GLU A 96 -1.02 -12.01 12.56
CA GLU A 96 0.23 -11.53 13.15
C GLU A 96 0.76 -10.35 12.34
N LYS A 97 1.07 -9.24 13.03
CA LYS A 97 1.68 -8.06 12.42
C LYS A 97 3.01 -7.74 13.08
N VAL A 98 4.00 -7.43 12.25
CA VAL A 98 5.33 -7.01 12.70
C VAL A 98 5.38 -5.50 12.76
N VAL A 99 5.75 -4.98 13.93
CA VAL A 99 5.87 -3.55 14.20
C VAL A 99 7.32 -3.26 14.55
N THR A 100 7.92 -2.31 13.85
CA THR A 100 9.28 -1.83 14.10
C THR A 100 9.22 -0.59 14.98
N VAL A 101 9.91 -0.65 16.12
CA VAL A 101 10.06 0.44 17.08
C VAL A 101 11.39 1.13 16.77
N GLU A 102 11.32 2.34 16.24
CA GLU A 102 12.49 3.15 15.95
C GLU A 102 12.91 3.92 17.20
N ASP A 103 14.14 3.66 17.66
CA ASP A 103 14.80 4.45 18.70
C ASP A 103 16.02 5.13 18.08
N SER A 104 15.77 6.07 17.17
CA SER A 104 16.81 6.84 16.49
C SER A 104 16.75 8.32 16.87
N THR A 105 17.87 9.03 16.71
CA THR A 105 17.98 10.47 16.97
C THR A 105 17.14 11.35 16.03
N THR A 106 16.68 10.82 14.90
CA THR A 106 15.93 11.57 13.87
C THR A 106 14.44 11.23 13.85
N THR A 107 14.07 9.99 14.19
CA THR A 107 12.68 9.55 14.30
C THR A 107 12.61 8.56 15.45
N SER A 108 11.98 8.98 16.55
CA SER A 108 11.80 8.19 17.76
C SER A 108 10.32 7.84 17.91
N THR A 109 10.01 6.55 18.05
CA THR A 109 8.67 6.09 18.39
C THR A 109 8.29 6.60 19.78
N ILE A 110 7.19 7.35 19.87
CA ILE A 110 6.65 7.80 21.16
C ILE A 110 5.86 6.63 21.75
N ILE A 111 6.18 6.21 22.98
CA ILE A 111 5.45 5.15 23.66
C ILE A 111 4.76 5.73 24.89
N ARG A 112 3.44 5.58 24.96
CA ARG A 112 2.61 6.10 26.05
C ARG A 112 1.83 5.00 26.73
N SER A 113 1.88 5.00 28.05
CA SER A 113 0.94 4.27 28.88
C SER A 113 0.09 5.29 29.62
N GLN A 114 -1.22 5.30 29.35
CA GLN A 114 -2.14 6.30 29.91
C GLN A 114 -1.70 7.75 29.63
N ARG A 115 -1.21 8.47 30.65
CA ARG A 115 -0.68 9.84 30.58
C ARG A 115 0.84 9.91 30.61
N ASP A 116 1.51 8.80 30.88
CA ASP A 116 2.95 8.73 31.07
C ASP A 116 3.65 8.27 29.79
N SER A 117 4.84 8.81 29.56
CA SER A 117 5.74 8.31 28.51
C SER A 117 6.58 7.18 29.09
N ILE A 118 6.60 6.04 28.42
CA ILE A 118 7.38 4.86 28.82
C ILE A 118 8.42 4.53 27.75
N LYS A 119 9.36 3.63 28.06
CA LYS A 119 10.38 3.16 27.10
C LYS A 119 9.93 1.88 26.42
N SER A 120 10.60 1.54 25.31
CA SER A 120 10.38 0.28 24.59
C SER A 120 10.69 -0.96 25.44
N SER A 121 11.58 -0.82 26.43
CA SER A 121 11.90 -1.85 27.43
C SER A 121 10.77 -2.13 28.41
N ASP A 122 9.82 -1.21 28.57
CA ASP A 122 8.71 -1.34 29.53
C ASP A 122 7.53 -2.08 28.92
N LEU A 123 7.52 -2.29 27.60
CA LEU A 123 6.53 -3.10 26.90
C LEU A 123 6.68 -4.58 27.29
N ARG A 124 5.56 -5.25 27.50
CA ARG A 124 5.54 -6.66 27.90
C ARG A 124 4.70 -7.49 26.95
N VAL A 125 5.12 -8.75 26.78
CA VAL A 125 4.28 -9.75 26.12
C VAL A 125 2.99 -9.87 26.92
N GLY A 126 1.86 -9.77 26.23
CA GLY A 126 0.54 -9.75 26.82
C GLY A 126 -0.14 -8.38 26.86
N ASP A 127 0.60 -7.30 26.70
CA ASP A 127 0.03 -5.94 26.70
C ASP A 127 -0.86 -5.73 25.48
N ASN A 128 -2.01 -5.08 25.69
CA ASN A 128 -2.86 -4.60 24.60
C ASN A 128 -2.37 -3.22 24.19
N ILE A 129 -2.06 -3.05 22.90
CA ILE A 129 -1.51 -1.80 22.38
C ILE A 129 -2.27 -1.33 21.14
N ILE A 130 -2.21 -0.01 20.91
CA ILE A 130 -2.56 0.63 19.65
C ILE A 130 -1.29 1.24 19.10
N VAL A 131 -0.96 0.88 17.87
CA VAL A 131 0.19 1.39 17.13
C VAL A 131 -0.33 2.30 16.04
N LEU A 132 0.24 3.50 15.93
CA LEU A 132 0.08 4.37 14.77
C LEU A 132 1.43 4.52 14.10
N GLY A 133 1.44 4.38 12.78
CA GLY A 133 2.67 4.28 12.02
C GLY A 133 2.42 4.31 10.52
N SER A 134 3.41 3.84 9.77
CA SER A 134 3.30 3.73 8.32
C SER A 134 3.89 2.39 7.90
N PRO A 135 3.25 1.66 6.97
CA PRO A 135 3.80 0.43 6.43
C PRO A 135 5.08 0.73 5.65
N ASP A 136 6.05 -0.17 5.75
CA ASP A 136 7.29 -0.14 4.97
C ASP A 136 7.18 -1.03 3.71
N ASP A 137 8.27 -1.10 2.93
CA ASP A 137 8.34 -1.92 1.73
C ASP A 137 8.23 -3.44 2.00
N ASN A 138 8.50 -3.86 3.25
CA ASN A 138 8.42 -5.25 3.71
C ASN A 138 7.05 -5.60 4.34
N ALA A 139 6.08 -4.69 4.30
CA ALA A 139 4.79 -4.80 5.00
C ALA A 139 4.90 -4.86 6.54
N GLU A 140 6.00 -4.36 7.09
CA GLU A 140 6.16 -4.09 8.52
C GLU A 140 5.65 -2.68 8.83
N ILE A 141 5.19 -2.45 10.05
CA ILE A 141 4.68 -1.15 10.47
C ILE A 141 5.78 -0.39 11.20
N ASN A 142 6.26 0.71 10.62
CA ASN A 142 7.16 1.64 11.32
C ASN A 142 6.36 2.48 12.29
N ALA A 143 6.49 2.20 13.59
CA ALA A 143 5.71 2.83 14.63
C ALA A 143 6.17 4.28 14.89
N ARG A 144 5.22 5.21 14.87
CA ARG A 144 5.44 6.60 15.31
C ARG A 144 4.89 6.84 16.70
N LEU A 145 3.78 6.18 17.04
CA LEU A 145 3.17 6.21 18.36
C LEU A 145 2.73 4.80 18.74
N ILE A 146 3.06 4.38 19.95
CA ILE A 146 2.51 3.18 20.58
C ILE A 146 1.79 3.62 21.85
N ARG A 147 0.53 3.22 21.98
CA ARG A 147 -0.28 3.47 23.16
C ARG A 147 -0.66 2.15 23.83
N VAL A 148 -0.21 1.97 25.06
CA VAL A 148 -0.58 0.82 25.89
C VAL A 148 -1.97 1.06 26.50
N ILE A 149 -2.87 0.11 26.27
CA ILE A 149 -4.20 0.09 26.87
C ILE A 149 -4.12 -0.71 28.17
N PRO A 150 -4.57 -0.15 29.31
CA PRO A 150 -4.68 -0.89 30.55
C PRO A 150 -5.68 -2.04 30.38
N THR A 151 -5.24 -3.28 30.60
CA THR A 151 -6.15 -4.40 30.84
C THR A 151 -6.79 -4.21 32.21
N ARG A 152 -8.13 -4.16 32.25
CA ARG A 152 -8.92 -4.15 33.48
C ARG A 152 -8.80 -5.48 34.22
#